data_AF-A0A936H7C6-F1
#
_entry.id   AF-A0A936H7C6-F1
#
_cell.length_a   1.000
_cell.length_b   1.000
_cell.length_c   1.000
_cell.angle_alpha   90.00
_cell.angle_beta   90.00
_cell.angle_gamma   90.00
#
_symmetry.space_group_name_H-M   'P 1'
#
loop_
_entity.id
_entity.type
_entity.pdbx_description
1 polymer ?
#
loop_
_entity_poly.entity_id
_entity_poly.type
_entity_poly.pdbx_seq_one_letter_code
_entity_poly.pdbx_strand_id
1 'polypeptide(L)'
;MCRSKARSTHLKGDILHYTNDSIESRVQTINRFSTLAAKAFYERGKRGSWLRLLFKPFFRFFAEYILRLGFLDGFYGFVIAITSAQYVFLREAKLAGDGEEMNGLRFLKN
;
A
#
# COMPACT_ATOMS: atom_id res chain seq x y z
N MET A 1 18.08 -5.58 -32.39
CA MET A 1 16.82 -5.77 -31.63
C MET A 1 16.21 -7.12 -32.02
N CYS A 2 16.41 -8.18 -31.23
CA CYS A 2 15.79 -9.49 -31.48
C CYS A 2 14.38 -9.53 -30.85
N ARG A 3 13.34 -9.57 -31.69
CA ARG A 3 11.97 -9.92 -31.25
C ARG A 3 11.88 -11.45 -31.18
N SER A 4 12.03 -12.03 -29.99
CA SER A 4 11.68 -13.43 -29.79
C SER A 4 10.16 -13.60 -29.96
N LYS A 5 9.75 -14.61 -30.75
CA LYS A 5 8.34 -14.99 -30.93
C LYS A 5 7.82 -15.57 -29.61
N ALA A 6 7.21 -14.75 -28.76
CA ALA A 6 6.46 -15.24 -27.60
C ALA A 6 5.21 -15.96 -28.10
N ARG A 7 5.08 -17.25 -27.76
CA ARG A 7 3.91 -18.08 -28.09
C ARG A 7 2.94 -18.00 -26.90
N SER A 8 1.83 -17.28 -27.05
CA SER A 8 0.78 -17.23 -26.03
C SER A 8 -0.09 -18.49 -26.12
N THR A 9 -0.25 -19.19 -25.02
CA THR A 9 -1.20 -20.31 -24.89
C THR A 9 -2.30 -19.92 -23.90
N HIS A 10 -3.51 -20.43 -24.10
CA HIS A 10 -4.57 -20.28 -23.10
C HIS A 10 -4.29 -21.22 -21.94
N LEU A 11 -4.15 -20.67 -20.74
CA LEU A 11 -4.05 -21.44 -19.51
C LEU A 11 -5.43 -22.06 -19.23
N LYS A 12 -5.50 -23.39 -19.13
CA LYS A 12 -6.74 -24.08 -18.75
C LYS A 12 -6.91 -23.97 -17.23
N GLY A 13 -7.97 -23.28 -16.81
CA GLY A 13 -8.36 -23.11 -15.42
C GLY A 13 -9.09 -21.79 -15.21
N ASP A 14 -9.96 -21.73 -14.20
CA ASP A 14 -10.61 -20.48 -13.80
C ASP A 14 -9.65 -19.64 -12.96
N ILE A 15 -9.44 -18.39 -13.36
CA ILE A 15 -8.76 -17.40 -12.54
C ILE A 15 -9.78 -16.91 -11.51
N LEU A 16 -9.92 -17.65 -10.41
CA LEU A 16 -10.81 -17.26 -9.31
C LEU A 16 -10.22 -16.03 -8.61
N HIS A 17 -10.80 -14.86 -8.88
CA HIS A 17 -10.48 -13.62 -8.20
C HIS A 17 -11.22 -13.57 -6.86
N TYR A 18 -10.69 -14.25 -5.85
CA TYR A 18 -11.17 -14.13 -4.48
C TYR A 18 -10.91 -12.70 -4.00
N THR A 19 -11.96 -11.87 -4.05
CA THR A 19 -11.92 -10.50 -3.57
C THR A 19 -12.05 -10.54 -2.06
N ASN A 20 -10.99 -10.97 -1.34
CA ASN A 20 -10.80 -10.83 0.10
C ASN A 20 -12.03 -10.29 0.88
N ASP A 21 -13.02 -11.15 1.14
CA ASP A 21 -14.35 -10.72 1.63
C ASP A 21 -14.36 -10.32 3.12
N SER A 22 -13.24 -10.55 3.83
CA SER A 22 -13.12 -10.30 5.26
C SER A 22 -12.36 -9.02 5.57
N ILE A 23 -12.79 -8.29 6.62
CA ILE A 23 -12.06 -7.13 7.14
C ILE A 23 -10.63 -7.51 7.55
N GLU A 24 -10.42 -8.71 8.07
CA GLU A 24 -9.10 -9.22 8.43
C GLU A 24 -8.16 -9.31 7.21
N SER A 25 -8.62 -9.89 6.10
CA SER A 25 -7.79 -10.02 4.90
C SER A 25 -7.51 -8.66 4.28
N ARG A 26 -8.42 -7.68 4.40
CA ARG A 26 -8.16 -6.27 4.06
C ARG A 26 -7.05 -5.67 4.92
N VAL A 27 -7.07 -5.87 6.23
CA VAL A 27 -6.03 -5.36 7.15
C VAL A 27 -4.69 -6.02 6.87
N GLN A 28 -4.65 -7.34 6.66
CA GLN A 28 -3.43 -8.06 6.27
C GLN A 28 -2.86 -7.56 4.95
N THR A 29 -3.74 -7.30 3.97
CA THR A 29 -3.37 -6.71 2.68
C THR A 29 -2.73 -5.34 2.88
N ILE A 30 -3.40 -4.43 3.60
CA ILE A 30 -2.88 -3.09 3.92
C ILE A 30 -1.52 -3.20 4.63
N ASN A 31 -1.37 -4.13 5.57
CA ASN A 31 -0.12 -4.37 6.27
C ASN A 31 1.00 -4.82 5.31
N ARG A 32 0.75 -5.81 4.46
CA ARG A 32 1.72 -6.30 3.48
C ARG A 32 2.15 -5.20 2.50
N PHE A 33 1.18 -4.47 1.93
CA PHE A 33 1.46 -3.41 0.96
C PHE A 33 2.14 -2.18 1.60
N SER A 34 1.78 -1.83 2.84
CA SER A 34 2.44 -0.73 3.56
C SER A 34 3.89 -1.07 3.88
N THR A 35 4.19 -2.32 4.26
CA THR A 35 5.57 -2.80 4.46
C THR A 35 6.37 -2.73 3.15
N LEU A 36 5.83 -3.24 2.05
CA LEU A 36 6.50 -3.19 0.75
C LEU A 36 6.78 -1.76 0.29
N ALA A 37 5.81 -0.85 0.47
CA ALA A 37 5.98 0.54 0.12
C ALA A 37 7.03 1.24 1.01
N ALA A 38 7.01 0.98 2.32
CA ALA A 38 8.02 1.49 3.25
C ALA A 38 9.42 1.01 2.84
N LYS A 39 9.58 -0.27 2.48
CA LYS A 39 10.86 -0.80 1.97
C LYS A 39 11.34 -0.06 0.73
N ALA A 40 10.46 0.12 -0.25
CA ALA A 40 10.79 0.86 -1.47
C ALA A 40 11.14 2.33 -1.20
N PHE A 41 10.59 2.95 -0.15
CA PHE A 41 10.98 4.30 0.27
C PHE A 41 12.34 4.31 0.98
N TYR A 42 12.61 3.31 1.82
CA TYR A 42 13.89 3.13 2.50
C TYR A 42 15.04 2.88 1.52
N GLU A 43 14.84 1.99 0.53
CA GLU A 43 15.81 1.72 -0.55
C GLU A 43 16.10 2.97 -1.40
N ARG A 44 15.15 3.90 -1.49
CA ARG A 44 15.34 5.22 -2.14
C ARG A 44 15.99 6.26 -1.22
N GLY A 45 16.50 5.87 -0.06
CA GLY A 45 17.16 6.75 0.91
C GLY A 45 16.21 7.68 1.67
N LYS A 46 14.88 7.49 1.56
CA LYS A 46 13.94 8.29 2.36
C LYS A 46 13.88 7.71 3.77
N ARG A 47 14.09 8.57 4.77
CA ARG A 47 13.93 8.21 6.18
C ARG A 47 12.61 8.73 6.75
N GLY A 48 12.10 7.99 7.73
CA GLY A 48 10.94 8.40 8.52
C GLY A 48 11.16 9.77 9.16
N SER A 49 10.11 10.58 9.20
CA SER A 49 10.11 11.85 9.93
C SER A 49 8.78 11.93 10.67
N TRP A 50 8.83 12.26 11.96
CA TRP A 50 7.66 12.40 12.82
C TRP A 50 6.63 13.39 12.27
N LEU A 51 7.09 14.49 11.68
CA LEU A 51 6.19 15.45 11.01
C LEU A 51 5.48 14.81 9.81
N ARG A 52 6.19 14.06 8.97
CA ARG A 52 5.58 13.36 7.83
C ARG A 52 4.60 12.29 8.27
N LEU A 53 4.86 11.62 9.40
CA LEU A 53 4.01 10.59 9.96
C LEU A 53 2.62 11.12 10.35
N LEU A 54 2.54 12.35 10.88
CA LEU A 54 1.27 12.95 11.28
C LEU A 54 0.60 13.72 10.12
N PHE A 55 1.36 14.55 9.40
CA PHE A 55 0.78 15.45 8.40
C PHE A 55 0.39 14.76 7.09
N LYS A 56 1.14 13.75 6.61
CA LYS A 56 0.79 13.06 5.36
C LYS A 56 -0.55 12.32 5.41
N PRO A 57 -0.86 11.49 6.42
CA PRO A 57 -2.13 10.76 6.44
C PRO A 57 -3.31 11.73 6.61
N PHE A 58 -3.16 12.79 7.42
CA PHE A 58 -4.18 13.83 7.53
C PHE A 58 -4.44 14.54 6.20
N PHE A 59 -3.38 14.98 5.53
CA PHE A 59 -3.51 15.61 4.21
C PHE A 59 -4.09 14.64 3.18
N ARG A 60 -3.73 13.35 3.24
CA ARG A 60 -4.29 12.34 2.35
C ARG A 60 -5.78 12.14 2.59
N PHE A 61 -6.22 12.05 3.85
CA PHE A 61 -7.62 11.98 4.21
C PHE A 61 -8.38 13.19 3.66
N PHE A 62 -7.88 14.40 3.93
CA PHE A 62 -8.50 15.64 3.45
C PHE A 62 -8.57 15.69 1.92
N ALA A 63 -7.50 15.30 1.24
CA ALA A 63 -7.48 15.25 -0.22
C ALA A 63 -8.47 14.23 -0.79
N GLU A 64 -8.55 13.03 -0.23
CA GLU A 64 -9.49 12.01 -0.75
C GLU A 64 -10.94 12.31 -0.38
N TYR A 65 -11.19 12.88 0.80
CA TYR A 65 -12.54 13.14 1.26
C TYR A 65 -13.11 14.44 0.65
N ILE A 66 -12.34 15.53 0.64
CA ILE A 66 -12.78 16.85 0.18
C ILE A 66 -12.43 17.08 -1.30
N LEU A 67 -11.17 16.89 -1.70
CA LEU A 67 -10.75 17.23 -3.08
C LEU A 67 -11.25 16.23 -4.12
N ARG A 68 -11.39 14.95 -3.75
CA ARG A 68 -11.98 13.92 -4.63
C ARG A 68 -13.49 13.79 -4.45
N LEU A 69 -14.12 14.72 -3.72
CA LEU A 69 -15.56 14.73 -3.47
C LEU A 69 -16.07 13.43 -2.83
N GLY A 70 -15.23 12.72 -2.06
CA GLY A 70 -15.61 11.47 -1.39
C GLY A 70 -16.77 11.64 -0.41
N PHE A 71 -17.04 12.86 0.06
CA PHE A 71 -18.25 13.14 0.84
C PHE A 71 -19.56 12.91 0.05
N LEU A 72 -19.53 12.96 -1.30
CA LEU A 72 -20.69 12.66 -2.16
C LEU A 72 -21.06 11.17 -2.11
N ASP A 73 -20.08 10.29 -1.91
CA ASP A 73 -20.28 8.84 -1.75
C ASP A 73 -20.74 8.46 -0.32
N GLY A 74 -20.94 9.45 0.56
CA GLY A 74 -21.42 9.27 1.93
C GLY A 74 -20.49 8.40 2.78
N PHE A 75 -21.04 7.31 3.34
CA PHE A 75 -20.29 6.40 4.21
C PHE A 75 -19.16 5.68 3.48
N TYR A 76 -19.37 5.26 2.23
CA TYR A 76 -18.35 4.52 1.48
C TYR A 76 -17.14 5.41 1.16
N GLY A 77 -17.37 6.67 0.80
CA GLY A 77 -16.27 7.62 0.60
C GLY A 77 -15.49 7.92 1.88
N PHE A 78 -16.16 7.96 3.03
CA PHE A 78 -15.47 8.04 4.33
C PHE A 78 -14.60 6.80 4.60
N VAL A 79 -15.12 5.60 4.36
CA VAL A 79 -14.37 4.34 4.54
C VAL A 79 -13.15 4.29 3.61
N ILE A 80 -13.28 4.75 2.37
CA ILE A 80 -12.14 4.83 1.43
C ILE A 80 -11.10 5.83 1.92
N ALA A 81 -11.52 7.04 2.30
CA ALA A 81 -10.62 8.08 2.78
C ALA A 81 -9.84 7.63 4.03
N ILE A 82 -10.50 6.99 4.99
CA ILE A 82 -9.84 6.52 6.22
C ILE A 82 -8.92 5.32 5.95
N THR A 83 -9.33 4.38 5.11
CA THR A 83 -8.49 3.23 4.73
C THR A 83 -7.23 3.69 4.00
N SER A 84 -7.35 4.67 3.10
CA SER A 84 -6.22 5.30 2.40
C SER A 84 -5.29 6.03 3.38
N ALA A 85 -5.85 6.75 4.35
CA ALA A 85 -5.07 7.43 5.39
C ALA A 85 -4.33 6.43 6.29
N GLN A 86 -4.99 5.35 6.70
CA GLN A 86 -4.39 4.26 7.48
C GLN A 86 -3.22 3.61 6.73
N TYR A 87 -3.38 3.34 5.43
CA TYR A 87 -2.29 2.81 4.60
C TYR A 87 -1.07 3.74 4.59
N VAL A 88 -1.28 5.05 4.40
CA VAL A 88 -0.19 6.05 4.41
C VAL A 88 0.45 6.14 5.78
N PHE A 89 -0.34 6.14 6.85
CA PHE A 89 0.16 6.17 8.22
C PHE A 89 1.05 4.96 8.51
N LEU A 90 0.57 3.74 8.25
CA LEU A 90 1.33 2.51 8.47
C LEU A 90 2.62 2.48 7.65
N ARG A 91 2.59 2.98 6.41
CA ARG A 91 3.79 3.10 5.58
C ARG A 91 4.84 4.02 6.21
N GLU A 92 4.44 5.21 6.66
CA GLU A 92 5.39 6.16 7.27
C GLU A 92 5.83 5.68 8.67
N ALA A 93 4.97 5.00 9.43
CA ALA A 93 5.29 4.41 10.73
C ALA A 93 6.34 3.31 10.59
N LYS A 94 6.14 2.36 9.67
CA LYS A 94 7.14 1.31 9.38
C LYS A 94 8.45 1.89 8.85
N LEU A 95 8.38 2.97 8.08
CA LEU A 95 9.59 3.67 7.61
C LEU A 95 10.35 4.38 8.75
N ALA A 96 9.66 4.74 9.83
CA ALA A 96 10.24 5.44 10.99
C ALA A 96 10.71 4.49 12.09
N GLY A 97 9.94 3.44 12.40
CA GLY A 97 10.23 2.47 13.48
C GLY A 97 10.97 1.21 13.02
N ASP A 98 10.60 0.66 11.86
CA ASP A 98 11.02 -0.71 11.46
C ASP A 98 12.20 -0.71 10.47
N GLY A 99 13.09 0.29 10.57
CA GLY A 99 14.26 0.39 9.70
C GLY A 99 15.14 -0.87 9.71
N GLU A 100 15.15 -1.62 10.82
CA GLU A 100 15.90 -2.87 10.97
C GLU A 100 15.20 -4.09 10.33
N GLU A 101 13.90 -4.28 10.52
CA GLU A 101 13.15 -5.39 9.87
C GLU A 101 13.19 -5.29 8.34
N MET A 102 13.18 -4.06 7.81
CA MET A 102 13.29 -3.77 6.37
C MET A 102 14.62 -4.27 5.79
N ASN A 103 15.68 -4.28 6.60
CA ASN A 103 17.00 -4.78 6.24
C ASN A 103 17.01 -6.32 6.30
N GLY A 104 16.37 -6.93 7.29
CA GLY A 104 16.17 -8.40 7.39
C GLY A 104 15.49 -9.01 6.17
N LEU A 105 14.44 -8.36 5.66
CA LEU A 105 13.74 -8.77 4.43
C LEU A 105 14.53 -8.50 3.14
N ARG A 106 15.66 -7.79 3.20
CA ARG A 106 16.60 -7.63 2.07
C ARG A 106 17.43 -8.91 1.89
N PHE A 107 17.72 -9.63 2.97
CA PHE A 107 18.51 -10.86 2.95
C PHE A 107 17.73 -12.08 2.43
N LEU A 108 16.42 -12.15 2.61
CA LEU A 108 15.60 -13.26 2.10
C LEU A 108 15.36 -13.25 0.57
N LYS A 109 15.93 -12.27 -0.14
CA LYS A 109 15.74 -12.09 -1.59
C LYS A 109 17.02 -12.29 -2.40
N ASN A 110 18.11 -12.72 -1.76
CA ASN A 110 19.37 -13.13 -2.39
C ASN A 110 19.50 -14.66 -2.38
#